data_AF-A0A7X7JZ08-F1
#
_entry.id   AF-A0A7X7JZ08-F1
#
_cell.length_a   1.000
_cell.length_b   1.000
_cell.length_c   1.000
_cell.angle_alpha   90.00
_cell.angle_beta   90.00
_cell.angle_gamma   90.00
#
_symmetry.space_group_name_H-M   'P 1'
#
loop_
_entity.id
_entity.type
_entity.pdbx_description
1 polymer ?
#
loop_
_entity_poly.entity_id
_entity_poly.type
_entity_poly.pdbx_seq_one_letter_code
_entity_poly.pdbx_strand_id
1 'polypeptide(L)'
;MQPEVELSTSGVARRERVLLAIAAAFVAAAASTLALAGLSFTPTRAGLVVGAWLVVFGALHVAFNHWLPGRDPFLLPVAALLAGWGLVLIGRLAPGFLMRQVIWLAISGVALAALVRFRGDLRWLRRFRYTWLFGGLLVLAVTLIFGVNPSGYGPRLWLSAFG
;
A
#
# COMPACT_ATOMS: atom_id res chain seq x y z
N MET A 1 2.56 -33.36 -18.07
CA MET A 1 1.84 -32.49 -17.10
C MET A 1 2.51 -31.13 -16.86
N GLN A 2 3.75 -30.87 -17.29
CA GLN A 2 4.44 -29.59 -17.08
C GLN A 2 4.04 -28.39 -18.01
N PRO A 3 3.56 -28.56 -19.27
CA PRO A 3 3.37 -27.41 -20.16
C PRO A 3 2.12 -26.57 -19.81
N GLU A 4 1.11 -27.15 -19.17
CA GLU A 4 -0.15 -26.46 -18.87
C GLU A 4 -0.02 -25.47 -17.70
N VAL A 5 0.82 -25.81 -16.71
CA VAL A 5 1.10 -24.96 -15.55
C VAL A 5 1.86 -23.69 -15.97
N GLU A 6 2.86 -23.83 -16.85
CA GLU A 6 3.70 -22.72 -17.33
C GLU A 6 2.92 -21.72 -18.22
N LEU A 7 1.94 -22.22 -18.99
CA LEU A 7 1.02 -21.38 -19.76
C LEU A 7 0.10 -20.54 -18.86
N SER A 8 -0.33 -21.08 -17.71
CA SER A 8 -1.23 -20.35 -16.80
C SER A 8 -0.54 -19.21 -16.04
N THR A 9 0.71 -19.41 -15.60
CA THR A 9 1.46 -18.43 -14.79
C THR A 9 1.90 -17.22 -15.62
N SER A 10 2.28 -17.44 -16.88
CA SER A 10 2.62 -16.36 -17.82
C SER A 10 1.41 -15.46 -18.12
N GLY A 11 0.21 -16.03 -18.18
CA GLY A 11 -1.05 -15.30 -18.33
C GLY A 11 -1.37 -14.39 -17.14
N VAL A 12 -1.15 -14.88 -15.91
CA VAL A 12 -1.33 -14.11 -14.67
C VAL A 12 -0.43 -12.87 -14.65
N ALA A 13 0.88 -13.05 -14.86
CA ALA A 13 1.83 -11.92 -14.85
C ALA A 13 1.54 -10.90 -15.96
N ARG A 14 1.06 -11.34 -17.13
CA ARG A 14 0.65 -10.43 -18.22
C ARG A 14 -0.58 -9.60 -17.84
N ARG A 15 -1.62 -10.24 -17.29
CA ARG A 15 -2.85 -9.54 -16.85
C ARG A 15 -2.54 -8.54 -15.75
N GLU A 16 -1.77 -8.95 -14.74
CA GLU A 16 -1.37 -8.07 -13.65
C GLU A 16 -0.59 -6.84 -14.17
N ARG A 17 0.35 -7.03 -15.10
CA ARG A 17 1.09 -5.91 -15.74
C ARG A 17 0.17 -4.93 -16.45
N VAL A 18 -0.79 -5.44 -17.23
CA VAL A 18 -1.75 -4.59 -17.95
C VAL A 18 -2.60 -3.78 -16.95
N LEU A 19 -3.08 -4.42 -15.89
CA LEU A 19 -3.87 -3.75 -14.85
C LEU A 19 -3.03 -2.72 -14.08
N LEU A 20 -1.77 -3.02 -13.77
CA LEU A 20 -0.85 -2.04 -13.18
C LEU A 20 -0.55 -0.88 -14.13
N ALA A 21 -0.42 -1.13 -15.44
CA ALA A 21 -0.23 -0.06 -16.42
C ALA A 21 -1.46 0.86 -16.50
N ILE A 22 -2.67 0.31 -16.42
CA ILE A 22 -3.91 1.10 -16.34
C ILE A 22 -3.93 1.94 -15.06
N ALA A 23 -3.59 1.35 -13.91
CA ALA A 23 -3.51 2.08 -12.65
C ALA A 23 -2.44 3.17 -12.68
N ALA A 24 -1.28 2.90 -13.27
CA ALA A 24 -0.20 3.87 -13.45
C ALA A 24 -0.67 5.05 -14.33
N ALA A 25 -1.34 4.76 -15.45
CA ALA A 25 -1.89 5.77 -16.34
C ALA A 25 -2.92 6.65 -15.62
N PHE A 26 -3.81 6.05 -14.83
CA PHE A 26 -4.77 6.79 -14.00
C PHE A 26 -4.07 7.73 -13.00
N VAL A 27 -3.10 7.23 -12.22
CA VAL A 27 -2.37 8.02 -11.23
C VAL A 27 -1.58 9.15 -11.89
N ALA A 28 -0.89 8.85 -13.00
CA ALA A 28 -0.13 9.84 -13.76
C ALA A 28 -1.02 10.92 -14.37
N ALA A 29 -2.16 10.54 -14.96
CA ALA A 29 -3.14 11.48 -15.48
C ALA A 29 -3.68 12.38 -14.37
N ALA A 30 -4.14 11.81 -13.26
CA ALA A 30 -4.68 12.57 -12.13
C ALA A 30 -3.64 13.54 -11.52
N ALA A 31 -2.40 13.09 -11.33
CA ALA A 31 -1.32 13.92 -10.83
C ALA A 31 -0.96 15.05 -11.82
N SER A 32 -0.95 14.76 -13.12
CA SER A 32 -0.66 15.75 -14.16
C SER A 32 -1.77 16.78 -14.30
N THR A 33 -3.04 16.36 -14.30
CA THR A 33 -4.19 17.27 -14.30
C THR A 33 -4.13 18.23 -13.13
N LEU A 34 -3.80 17.73 -11.93
CA LEU A 34 -3.70 18.57 -10.74
C LEU A 34 -2.49 19.52 -10.79
N ALA A 35 -1.36 19.07 -11.36
CA ALA A 35 -0.18 19.92 -11.54
C ALA A 35 -0.42 21.05 -12.54
N LEU A 36 -1.14 20.76 -13.64
CA LEU A 36 -1.50 21.74 -14.65
C LEU A 36 -2.59 22.70 -14.18
N ALA A 37 -3.50 22.26 -13.30
CA ALA A 37 -4.55 23.09 -12.73
C ALA A 37 -4.01 24.18 -11.77
N GLY A 38 -2.74 24.12 -11.36
CA GLY A 38 -2.11 25.13 -10.49
C GLY A 38 -2.63 25.16 -9.06
N LEU A 39 -3.42 24.16 -8.64
CA LEU A 39 -4.08 24.10 -7.33
C LEU A 39 -3.13 23.61 -6.23
N SER A 40 -2.08 24.37 -5.93
CA SER A 40 -1.10 24.07 -4.84
C SER A 40 -0.33 22.75 -5.01
N PHE A 41 -0.45 22.11 -6.16
CA PHE A 41 0.21 20.84 -6.50
C PHE A 41 1.27 21.10 -7.56
N THR A 42 2.54 21.04 -7.17
CA THR A 42 3.65 21.34 -8.07
C THR A 42 3.99 20.14 -8.95
N PRO A 43 4.61 20.36 -10.14
CA PRO A 43 5.12 19.26 -10.97
C PRO A 43 6.09 18.33 -10.21
N THR A 44 6.85 18.89 -9.26
CA THR A 44 7.73 18.11 -8.37
C THR A 44 6.95 17.13 -7.48
N ARG A 45 5.80 17.54 -6.93
CA ARG A 45 4.93 16.66 -6.13
C ARG A 45 4.24 15.61 -7.01
N ALA A 46 3.85 15.99 -8.24
CA ALA A 46 3.31 15.04 -9.21
C ALA A 46 4.34 13.94 -9.53
N GLY A 47 5.58 14.33 -9.83
CA GLY A 47 6.69 13.41 -10.08
C GLY A 47 6.98 12.52 -8.89
N LEU A 48 6.92 13.06 -7.66
CA LEU A 48 7.09 12.28 -6.43
C LEU A 48 5.99 11.22 -6.25
N VAL A 49 4.72 11.59 -6.46
CA VAL A 49 3.58 10.64 -6.36
C VAL A 49 3.73 9.50 -7.36
N VAL A 50 3.95 9.84 -8.64
CA VAL A 50 4.07 8.84 -9.70
C VAL A 50 5.33 7.99 -9.50
N GLY A 51 6.46 8.61 -9.19
CA GLY A 51 7.74 7.93 -8.97
C GLY A 51 7.69 6.97 -7.79
N ALA A 52 7.21 7.43 -6.63
CA ALA A 52 7.08 6.57 -5.44
C ALA A 52 6.15 5.38 -5.70
N TRP A 53 5.02 5.63 -6.36
CA TRP A 53 4.07 4.59 -6.74
C TRP A 53 4.71 3.55 -7.68
N LEU A 54 5.39 4.00 -8.74
CA LEU A 54 6.06 3.12 -9.71
C LEU A 54 7.13 2.27 -9.06
N VAL A 55 7.94 2.85 -8.18
CA VAL A 55 8.99 2.12 -7.46
C VAL A 55 8.38 1.04 -6.58
N VAL A 56 7.40 1.38 -5.74
CA VAL A 56 6.83 0.41 -4.79
C VAL A 56 6.08 -0.71 -5.50
N PHE A 57 5.14 -0.39 -6.39
CA PHE A 57 4.32 -1.42 -7.04
C PHE A 57 5.07 -2.15 -8.15
N GLY A 58 6.01 -1.49 -8.83
CA GLY A 58 6.94 -2.14 -9.76
C GLY A 58 7.83 -3.16 -9.06
N ALA A 59 8.42 -2.78 -7.91
CA ALA A 59 9.23 -3.71 -7.11
C ALA A 59 8.41 -4.89 -6.60
N LEU A 60 7.18 -4.66 -6.10
CA LEU A 60 6.28 -5.72 -5.65
C LEU A 60 5.88 -6.65 -6.80
N HIS A 61 5.57 -6.12 -7.98
CA HIS A 61 5.24 -6.92 -9.16
C HIS A 61 6.39 -7.85 -9.54
N VAL A 62 7.61 -7.31 -9.60
CA VAL A 62 8.82 -8.10 -9.92
C VAL A 62 9.07 -9.15 -8.84
N ALA A 63 9.03 -8.77 -7.57
CA ALA A 63 9.24 -9.67 -6.44
C ALA A 63 8.23 -10.82 -6.45
N PHE A 64 6.95 -10.52 -6.64
CA PHE A 64 5.90 -11.52 -6.63
C PHE A 64 5.96 -12.43 -7.84
N ASN A 65 6.37 -11.96 -9.02
CA ASN A 65 6.59 -12.85 -10.18
C ASN A 65 7.58 -13.98 -9.86
N HIS A 66 8.56 -13.71 -9.00
CA HIS A 66 9.54 -14.71 -8.58
C HIS A 66 9.04 -15.57 -7.42
N TRP A 67 8.31 -14.98 -6.46
CA TRP A 67 7.93 -15.69 -5.23
C TRP A 67 6.57 -16.40 -5.32
N LEU A 68 5.61 -15.85 -6.07
CA LEU A 68 4.23 -16.34 -6.21
C LEU A 68 3.79 -16.36 -7.70
N PRO A 69 4.23 -17.37 -8.46
CA PRO A 69 3.87 -17.50 -9.87
C PRO A 69 2.38 -17.82 -10.12
N GLY A 70 1.66 -18.32 -9.11
CA GLY A 70 0.22 -18.65 -9.19
C GLY A 70 -0.69 -17.71 -8.40
N ARG A 71 -0.28 -16.46 -8.15
CA ARG A 71 -1.10 -15.49 -7.39
C ARG A 71 -2.32 -15.00 -8.16
N ASP A 72 -3.24 -14.39 -7.44
CA ASP A 72 -4.36 -13.64 -8.03
C ASP A 72 -3.83 -12.36 -8.71
N PRO A 73 -4.05 -12.17 -10.03
CA PRO A 73 -3.58 -10.99 -10.76
C PRO A 73 -4.33 -9.69 -10.44
N PHE A 74 -5.42 -9.71 -9.69
CA PHE A 74 -6.26 -8.53 -9.43
C PHE A 74 -5.94 -7.82 -8.12
N LEU A 75 -5.46 -8.55 -7.10
CA LEU A 75 -5.24 -7.98 -5.77
C LEU A 75 -4.19 -6.87 -5.75
N LEU A 76 -3.02 -7.11 -6.36
CA LEU A 76 -1.94 -6.12 -6.38
C LEU A 76 -2.35 -4.86 -7.18
N PRO A 77 -2.92 -4.96 -8.40
CA PRO A 77 -3.36 -3.78 -9.14
C PRO A 77 -4.47 -2.98 -8.47
N VAL A 78 -5.45 -3.63 -7.82
CA VAL A 78 -6.52 -2.92 -7.11
C VAL A 78 -5.95 -2.16 -5.91
N ALA A 79 -5.09 -2.80 -5.12
CA ALA A 79 -4.40 -2.14 -4.02
C ALA A 79 -3.53 -0.97 -4.53
N ALA A 80 -2.85 -1.16 -5.66
CA ALA A 80 -2.04 -0.13 -6.29
C ALA A 80 -2.87 1.07 -6.74
N LEU A 81 -4.00 0.83 -7.41
CA LEU A 81 -4.91 1.88 -7.85
C LEU A 81 -5.41 2.71 -6.66
N LEU A 82 -5.90 2.04 -5.61
CA LEU A 82 -6.43 2.71 -4.41
C LEU A 82 -5.34 3.49 -3.67
N ALA A 83 -4.15 2.92 -3.51
CA ALA A 83 -3.02 3.60 -2.88
C ALA A 83 -2.55 4.82 -3.68
N GLY A 84 -2.48 4.70 -5.01
CA GLY A 84 -2.13 5.79 -5.91
C GLY A 84 -3.17 6.90 -5.92
N TRP A 85 -4.47 6.55 -5.92
CA TRP A 85 -5.55 7.52 -5.78
C TRP A 85 -5.46 8.25 -4.44
N GLY A 86 -5.22 7.53 -3.34
CA GLY A 86 -5.00 8.11 -2.02
C GLY A 86 -3.82 9.08 -1.98
N LEU A 87 -2.70 8.75 -2.62
CA LEU A 87 -1.54 9.65 -2.74
C LEU A 87 -1.89 10.95 -3.46
N VAL A 88 -2.62 10.88 -4.58
CA VAL A 88 -3.08 12.07 -5.30
C VAL A 88 -4.03 12.90 -4.43
N LEU A 89 -4.96 12.26 -3.72
CA LEU A 89 -5.91 12.96 -2.84
C LEU A 89 -5.21 13.64 -1.67
N ILE A 90 -4.25 12.98 -1.01
CA ILE A 90 -3.47 13.60 0.07
C ILE A 90 -2.62 14.73 -0.47
N GLY A 91 -1.99 14.54 -1.64
CA GLY A 91 -1.25 15.59 -2.32
C GLY A 91 -2.10 16.83 -2.62
N ARG A 92 -3.40 16.65 -2.91
CA ARG A 92 -4.36 17.72 -3.12
C ARG A 92 -4.87 18.36 -1.83
N LEU A 93 -5.37 17.55 -0.90
CA LEU A 93 -6.14 18.00 0.26
C LEU A 93 -5.25 18.39 1.45
N ALA A 94 -4.12 17.70 1.61
CA ALA A 94 -3.26 17.82 2.78
C ALA A 94 -1.78 17.69 2.38
N PRO A 95 -1.27 18.60 1.52
CA PRO A 95 0.06 18.45 0.91
C PRO A 95 1.21 18.33 1.91
N GLY A 96 1.07 18.89 3.12
CA GLY A 96 2.05 18.76 4.20
C GLY A 96 2.27 17.31 4.68
N PHE A 97 1.31 16.41 4.44
CA PHE A 97 1.39 15.00 4.80
C PHE A 97 1.88 14.10 3.66
N LEU A 98 2.10 14.65 2.45
CA LEU A 98 2.43 13.86 1.27
C LEU A 98 3.72 13.04 1.46
N MET A 99 4.77 13.64 2.02
CA MET A 99 6.03 12.93 2.26
C MET A 99 5.86 11.78 3.27
N ARG A 100 5.11 12.01 4.35
CA ARG A 100 4.79 10.97 5.33
C ARG A 100 4.00 9.84 4.67
N GLN A 101 3.08 10.16 3.78
CA GLN A 101 2.32 9.15 3.05
C GLN A 101 3.19 8.32 2.10
N VAL A 102 4.14 8.94 1.41
CA VAL A 102 5.10 8.22 0.55
C VAL A 102 5.99 7.29 1.37
N ILE A 103 6.46 7.74 2.54
CA ILE A 103 7.22 6.89 3.47
C ILE A 103 6.36 5.71 3.92
N TRP A 104 5.10 5.95 4.32
CA TRP A 104 4.19 4.87 4.70
C TRP A 104 3.88 3.90 3.55
N LEU A 105 3.77 4.39 2.32
CA LEU A 105 3.62 3.53 1.16
C LEU A 105 4.84 2.61 1.01
N ALA A 106 6.06 3.16 1.10
CA ALA A 106 7.28 2.37 1.02
C ALA A 106 7.37 1.34 2.16
N ILE A 107 7.09 1.73 3.40
CA ILE A 107 7.05 0.83 4.56
C ILE A 107 6.04 -0.29 4.34
N SER A 108 4.84 0.04 3.84
CA SER A 108 3.79 -0.94 3.56
C SER A 108 4.19 -1.93 2.47
N GLY A 109 4.88 -1.46 1.43
CA GLY A 109 5.41 -2.31 0.37
C GLY A 109 6.48 -3.27 0.88
N VAL A 110 7.43 -2.77 1.69
CA VAL A 110 8.45 -3.62 2.32
C VAL A 110 7.81 -4.64 3.27
N ALA A 111 6.86 -4.21 4.11
CA ALA A 111 6.16 -5.09 5.03
C ALA A 111 5.37 -6.19 4.29
N LEU A 112 4.68 -5.83 3.21
CA LEU A 112 3.96 -6.77 2.36
C LEU A 112 4.92 -7.76 1.69
N ALA A 113 6.02 -7.27 1.10
CA ALA A 113 7.04 -8.12 0.49
C ALA A 113 7.63 -9.11 1.52
N ALA A 114 7.96 -8.64 2.72
CA ALA A 114 8.48 -9.47 3.79
C ALA A 114 7.45 -10.52 4.26
N LEU A 115 6.19 -10.13 4.44
CA LEU A 115 5.12 -11.05 4.84
C LEU A 115 4.97 -12.18 3.82
N VAL A 116 4.92 -11.81 2.54
CA VAL A 116 4.81 -12.75 1.43
C VAL A 116 6.04 -13.67 1.35
N ARG A 117 7.24 -13.13 1.56
CA ARG A 117 8.49 -13.89 1.47
C ARG A 117 8.71 -14.87 2.63
N PHE A 118 8.32 -14.51 3.85
CA PHE A 118 8.64 -15.28 5.07
C PHE A 118 7.45 -16.06 5.63
N ARG A 119 6.21 -15.60 5.42
CA ARG A 119 5.01 -16.12 6.08
C ARG A 119 3.92 -16.48 5.07
N GLY A 120 4.31 -17.26 4.06
CA GLY A 120 3.39 -17.78 3.03
C GLY A 120 2.28 -18.68 3.57
N ASP A 121 2.34 -19.09 4.85
CA ASP A 121 1.33 -19.92 5.49
C ASP A 121 0.56 -19.18 6.60
N LEU A 122 -0.64 -18.73 6.27
CA LEU A 122 -1.57 -18.07 7.19
C LEU A 122 -2.13 -19.01 8.27
N ARG A 123 -1.85 -20.33 8.22
CA ARG A 123 -2.28 -21.30 9.25
C ARG A 123 -1.78 -20.94 10.64
N TRP A 124 -0.60 -20.34 10.75
CA TRP A 124 -0.07 -19.90 12.04
C TRP A 124 -0.95 -18.82 12.68
N LEU A 125 -1.53 -17.90 11.88
CA LEU A 125 -2.44 -16.87 12.41
C LEU A 125 -3.68 -17.47 13.07
N ARG A 126 -4.19 -18.58 12.51
CA ARG A 126 -5.32 -19.33 13.10
C ARG A 126 -4.97 -20.01 14.42
N ARG A 127 -3.74 -20.50 14.57
CA ARG A 127 -3.28 -21.15 15.82
C ARG A 127 -3.27 -20.19 17.01
N PHE A 128 -2.99 -18.90 16.76
CA PHE A 128 -2.86 -17.87 17.81
C PHE A 128 -4.08 -16.94 17.89
N ARG A 129 -5.28 -17.40 17.49
CA ARG A 129 -6.50 -16.57 17.45
C ARG A 129 -6.76 -15.81 18.76
N TYR A 130 -6.54 -16.46 19.91
CA TYR A 130 -6.76 -15.86 21.22
C TYR A 130 -5.64 -14.89 21.60
N THR A 131 -4.40 -15.14 21.20
CA THR A 131 -3.29 -14.20 21.40
C THR A 131 -3.52 -12.91 20.62
N TRP A 132 -4.00 -13.01 19.37
CA TRP A 132 -4.36 -11.82 18.59
C TRP A 132 -5.57 -11.09 19.16
N LEU A 133 -6.59 -11.81 19.64
CA LEU A 133 -7.75 -11.22 20.30
C LEU A 133 -7.34 -10.46 21.56
N PHE A 134 -6.61 -11.12 22.46
CA PHE A 134 -6.19 -10.51 23.72
C PHE A 134 -5.17 -9.40 23.49
N GLY A 135 -4.27 -9.55 22.51
CA GLY A 135 -3.34 -8.49 22.10
C GLY A 135 -4.08 -7.27 21.56
N GLY A 136 -5.08 -7.45 20.71
CA GLY A 136 -5.92 -6.35 20.22
C GLY A 136 -6.71 -5.67 21.34
N LEU A 137 -7.30 -6.46 22.24
CA LEU A 137 -8.03 -5.94 23.40
C LEU A 137 -7.11 -5.19 24.37
N LEU A 138 -5.88 -5.68 24.55
CA LEU A 138 -4.87 -5.01 25.35
C LEU A 138 -4.46 -3.68 24.73
N VAL A 139 -4.16 -3.64 23.42
CA VAL A 139 -3.84 -2.39 22.71
C VAL A 139 -5.00 -1.40 22.79
N LEU A 140 -6.24 -1.88 22.66
CA LEU A 140 -7.45 -1.06 22.83
C LEU A 140 -7.52 -0.48 24.25
N ALA A 141 -7.38 -1.31 25.28
CA ALA A 141 -7.42 -0.86 26.68
C ALA A 141 -6.31 0.16 26.98
N VAL A 142 -5.09 -0.10 26.49
CA VAL A 142 -3.96 0.82 26.59
C VAL A 142 -4.28 2.15 25.89
N THR A 143 -4.93 2.12 24.72
CA THR A 143 -5.37 3.33 24.01
C THR A 143 -6.42 4.11 24.79
N LEU A 144 -7.36 3.44 25.47
CA LEU A 144 -8.38 4.13 26.27
C LEU A 144 -7.78 4.82 27.51
N ILE A 145 -6.74 4.24 28.11
CA ILE A 145 -6.12 4.77 29.33
C ILE A 145 -5.05 5.83 29.00
N PHE A 146 -4.17 5.53 28.02
CA PHE A 146 -2.98 6.31 27.70
C PHE A 146 -3.05 7.00 26.34
N GLY A 147 -4.21 6.97 25.68
CA GLY A 147 -4.39 7.58 24.37
C GLY A 147 -4.10 9.07 24.39
N VAL A 148 -3.58 9.55 23.28
CA VAL A 148 -3.40 10.96 22.95
C VAL A 148 -4.20 11.29 21.70
N ASN A 149 -4.38 12.58 21.45
CA ASN A 149 -4.93 13.06 20.21
C ASN A 149 -3.90 13.98 19.53
N PRO A 150 -3.32 13.56 18.38
CA PRO A 150 -2.33 14.37 17.67
C PRO A 150 -2.87 15.72 17.18
N SER A 151 -4.18 15.87 16.97
CA SER A 151 -4.80 17.14 16.57
C SER A 151 -5.13 18.05 17.75
N GLY A 152 -4.84 17.64 19.00
CA GLY A 152 -5.05 18.43 20.21
C GLY A 152 -6.51 18.54 20.68
N TYR A 153 -7.48 18.17 19.86
CA TYR A 153 -8.91 18.21 20.19
C TYR A 153 -9.65 16.95 19.71
N GLY A 154 -10.54 16.41 20.55
CA GLY A 154 -11.35 15.22 20.27
C GLY A 154 -10.88 13.94 20.98
N PRO A 155 -11.50 12.77 20.68
CA PRO A 155 -11.22 11.51 21.35
C PRO A 155 -9.75 11.07 21.28
N ARG A 156 -9.21 10.60 22.40
CA ARG A 156 -7.82 10.15 22.58
C ARG A 156 -7.64 8.72 22.04
N LEU A 157 -7.57 8.57 20.72
CA LEU A 157 -7.57 7.26 20.04
C LEU A 157 -6.21 6.85 19.47
N TRP A 158 -5.14 7.58 19.78
CA TRP A 158 -3.79 7.30 19.26
C TRP A 158 -2.83 7.02 20.39
N LEU A 159 -1.87 6.12 20.19
CA LEU A 159 -0.75 5.94 21.12
C LEU A 159 0.47 6.69 20.59
N SER A 160 1.00 7.63 21.38
CA SER A 160 2.29 8.26 21.07
C SER A 160 3.41 7.35 21.56
N ALA A 161 4.01 6.59 20.64
CA ALA A 161 5.22 5.81 20.93
C ALA A 161 6.52 6.60 20.68
N PHE A 162 6.43 7.68 19.89
CA PHE A 162 7.52 8.60 19.59
C PHE A 162 6.91 10.01 19.64
N GLY A 163 7.31 10.78 20.65
CA GLY A 163 6.89 12.18 20.82
C GLY A 163 7.33 13.06 19.66
#